data_AF-A0A1V4YUG2-F1
#
_entry.id   AF-A0A1V4YUG2-F1
#
_cell.length_a   1.000
_cell.length_b   1.000
_cell.length_c   1.000
_cell.angle_alpha   90.00
_cell.angle_beta   90.00
_cell.angle_gamma   90.00
#
_symmetry.space_group_name_H-M   'P 1'
#
loop_
_entity.id
_entity.type
_entity.pdbx_description
1 polymer ?
#
loop_
_entity_poly.entity_id
_entity_poly.type
_entity_poly.pdbx_seq_one_letter_code
_entity_poly.pdbx_strand_id
1 'polypeptide(L)'
;MTEFDGLVIAGGGGSREHLWPNKDLQRLVKDAFEQDKLVAAICVSPVVLARAKILEDRDCTVFKDKECIAELEKCGGLYTDKDVVVDGNIITARDPKAAEKFGHAIVDLLAEGD
;
A
#
# COMPACT_ATOMS: atom_id res chain seq x y z
N MET A 1 15.39 8.56 -0.13
CA MET A 1 15.09 7.38 0.69
C MET A 1 16.30 6.45 0.73
N THR A 2 17.52 6.99 0.85
CA THR A 2 18.74 6.20 0.65
C THR A 2 19.11 5.32 1.84
N GLU A 3 18.64 5.67 3.03
CA GLU A 3 18.91 4.93 4.28
C GLU A 3 17.81 3.91 4.63
N PHE A 4 16.74 3.82 3.84
CA PHE A 4 15.61 2.92 4.09
C PHE A 4 15.39 1.98 2.92
N ASP A 5 15.08 0.72 3.22
CA ASP A 5 14.78 -0.30 2.22
C ASP A 5 13.32 -0.30 1.77
N GLY A 6 12.44 0.34 2.55
CA GLY A 6 11.04 0.49 2.19
C GLY A 6 10.25 1.45 3.06
N LEU A 7 8.98 1.62 2.71
CA LEU A 7 7.99 2.43 3.41
C LEU A 7 6.75 1.59 3.69
N VAL A 8 6.32 1.52 4.95
CA VAL A 8 5.13 0.77 5.37
C VAL A 8 4.11 1.71 6.01
N ILE A 9 2.86 1.69 5.53
CA ILE A 9 1.77 2.53 6.02
C ILE A 9 0.68 1.67 6.67
N ALA A 10 0.63 1.72 8.00
CA ALA A 10 -0.43 1.08 8.77
C ALA A 10 -1.79 1.78 8.55
N GLY A 11 -2.87 1.01 8.67
CA GLY A 11 -4.24 1.54 8.71
C GLY A 11 -4.60 2.12 10.08
N GLY A 12 -5.87 2.53 10.21
CA GLY A 12 -6.43 3.02 11.46
C GLY A 12 -7.55 4.03 11.22
N GLY A 13 -8.35 4.32 12.25
CA GLY A 13 -9.48 5.24 12.14
C GLY A 13 -9.09 6.65 11.65
N GLY A 14 -7.91 7.14 12.05
CA GLY A 14 -7.39 8.45 11.65
C GLY A 14 -6.83 8.52 10.23
N SER A 15 -6.70 7.40 9.50
CA SER A 15 -6.08 7.41 8.18
C SER A 15 -6.86 8.22 7.15
N ARG A 16 -8.20 8.16 7.18
CA ARG A 16 -9.06 8.91 6.25
C ARG A 16 -8.90 10.43 6.41
N GLU A 17 -8.80 10.87 7.65
CA GLU A 17 -8.69 12.29 7.98
C GLU A 17 -7.27 12.83 7.76
N HIS A 18 -6.25 12.06 8.15
CA HIS A 18 -4.88 12.58 8.23
C HIS A 18 -3.94 12.04 7.17
N LEU A 19 -4.08 10.79 6.73
CA LEU A 19 -3.12 10.18 5.80
C LEU A 19 -3.58 10.28 4.35
N TRP A 20 -4.86 10.03 4.07
CA TRP A 20 -5.42 10.07 2.73
C TRP A 20 -5.28 11.43 2.03
N PRO A 21 -5.45 12.60 2.68
CA PRO A 21 -5.27 13.89 2.02
C PRO A 21 -3.82 14.39 2.06
N ASN A 22 -2.93 13.74 2.82
CA ASN A 22 -1.57 14.23 3.05
C ASN A 22 -0.72 14.15 1.77
N LYS A 23 -0.43 15.32 1.19
CA LYS A 23 0.34 15.45 -0.04
C LYS A 23 1.84 15.18 0.14
N ASP A 24 2.39 15.44 1.32
CA ASP A 24 3.79 15.12 1.61
C ASP A 24 3.98 13.60 1.74
N LEU A 25 3.02 12.89 2.36
CA LEU A 25 3.02 11.43 2.40
C LEU A 25 2.87 10.83 1.00
N GLN A 26 1.97 11.35 0.16
CA GLN A 26 1.82 10.91 -1.22
C GLN A 26 3.11 11.11 -2.03
N ARG A 27 3.81 12.24 -1.83
CA ARG A 27 5.13 12.48 -2.44
C ARG A 27 6.16 11.47 -1.95
N LEU A 28 6.24 11.23 -0.64
CA LEU A 28 7.17 10.25 -0.07
C LEU A 28 6.93 8.83 -0.60
N VAL A 29 5.66 8.43 -0.74
CA VAL A 29 5.27 7.14 -1.35
C VAL A 29 5.75 7.05 -2.79
N LYS A 30 5.51 8.11 -3.59
CA LYS A 30 5.94 8.14 -4.99
C LYS A 30 7.46 8.11 -5.11
N ASP A 31 8.17 8.88 -4.28
CA ASP A 31 9.62 8.93 -4.26
C ASP A 31 10.22 7.56 -3.90
N ALA A 32 9.64 6.84 -2.92
CA ALA A 32 10.08 5.50 -2.55
C ALA A 32 9.87 4.51 -3.71
N PHE A 33 8.70 4.53 -4.34
CA PHE A 33 8.37 3.69 -5.49
C PHE A 33 9.32 3.95 -6.68
N GLU A 34 9.60 5.22 -7.00
CA GLU A 34 10.52 5.59 -8.09
C GLU A 34 11.99 5.22 -7.82
N GLN A 35 12.36 5.04 -6.55
CA GLN A 35 13.67 4.52 -6.12
C GLN A 35 13.69 2.99 -6.03
N ASP A 36 12.67 2.31 -6.56
CA ASP A 36 12.49 0.86 -6.52
C ASP A 36 12.52 0.27 -5.10
N LYS A 37 12.09 1.07 -4.11
CA LYS A 37 11.99 0.63 -2.71
C LYS A 37 10.66 -0.08 -2.49
N LEU A 38 10.64 -0.98 -1.51
CA LEU A 38 9.41 -1.63 -1.08
C LEU A 38 8.41 -0.58 -0.60
N VAL A 39 7.18 -0.61 -1.09
CA VAL A 39 6.09 0.23 -0.57
C VAL A 39 4.90 -0.63 -0.17
N ALA A 40 4.53 -0.58 1.10
CA ALA A 40 3.50 -1.45 1.65
C ALA A 40 2.42 -0.68 2.40
N ALA A 41 1.16 -1.14 2.33
CA ALA A 41 0.08 -0.59 3.13
C ALA A 41 -0.99 -1.62 3.48
N ILE A 42 -1.63 -1.43 4.64
CA ILE A 42 -2.64 -2.36 5.16
C ILE A 42 -3.92 -1.64 5.59
N CYS A 43 -5.03 -2.37 5.53
CA CYS A 43 -6.35 -1.93 5.97
C CYS A 43 -6.85 -0.77 5.09
N VAL A 44 -7.12 0.40 5.66
CA VAL A 44 -7.67 1.56 4.93
C VAL A 44 -6.57 2.40 4.25
N SER A 45 -5.30 2.16 4.55
CA SER A 45 -4.18 2.97 4.06
C SER A 45 -3.71 2.69 2.61
N PRO A 46 -4.01 1.56 1.94
CA PRO A 46 -3.76 1.40 0.50
C PRO A 46 -4.34 2.52 -0.39
N VAL A 47 -5.37 3.24 0.08
CA VAL A 47 -5.88 4.44 -0.61
C VAL A 47 -4.80 5.54 -0.74
N VAL A 48 -3.84 5.63 0.18
CA VAL A 48 -2.71 6.56 0.06
C VAL A 48 -1.85 6.22 -1.16
N LEU A 49 -1.69 4.92 -1.45
CA LEU A 49 -0.85 4.39 -2.53
C LEU A 49 -1.56 4.63 -3.87
N ALA A 50 -2.88 4.39 -3.89
CA ALA A 50 -3.76 4.74 -5.01
C ALA A 50 -3.65 6.24 -5.35
N ARG A 51 -3.77 7.11 -4.34
CA ARG A 51 -3.69 8.58 -4.52
C ARG A 51 -2.29 9.09 -4.89
N ALA A 52 -1.25 8.35 -4.52
CA ALA A 52 0.12 8.58 -5.00
C ALA A 52 0.34 8.13 -6.45
N LYS A 53 -0.68 7.50 -7.08
CA LYS A 53 -0.70 7.00 -8.45
C LYS A 53 0.31 5.88 -8.72
N ILE A 54 0.62 5.06 -7.71
CA ILE A 54 1.53 3.92 -7.89
C ILE A 54 0.80 2.59 -8.09
N LEU A 55 -0.53 2.58 -7.99
CA LEU A 55 -1.37 1.38 -8.17
C LEU A 55 -2.04 1.29 -9.56
N GLU A 56 -1.80 2.24 -10.47
CA GLU A 56 -2.39 2.22 -11.81
C GLU A 56 -1.99 0.93 -12.54
N ASP A 57 -2.98 0.20 -13.06
CA ASP A 57 -2.85 -1.10 -13.74
C ASP A 57 -2.21 -2.22 -12.89
N ARG A 58 -2.26 -2.10 -11.56
CA ARG A 58 -1.70 -3.10 -10.62
C ARG A 58 -2.75 -3.81 -9.80
N ASP A 59 -2.49 -5.09 -9.51
CA ASP A 59 -3.31 -5.86 -8.57
C ASP A 59 -3.11 -5.30 -7.16
N CYS A 60 -4.21 -5.07 -6.45
CA CYS A 60 -4.17 -4.57 -5.08
C CYS A 60 -5.37 -5.02 -4.25
N THR A 61 -5.26 -4.88 -2.93
CA THR A 61 -6.35 -5.11 -1.98
C THR A 61 -6.41 -3.95 -0.98
N VAL A 62 -7.56 -3.81 -0.32
CA VAL A 62 -7.83 -2.77 0.66
C VAL A 62 -8.94 -3.23 1.58
N PHE A 63 -9.07 -2.61 2.76
CA PHE A 63 -10.19 -2.85 3.66
C PHE A 63 -11.51 -2.89 2.92
N LYS A 64 -12.31 -3.93 3.21
CA LYS A 64 -13.56 -4.25 2.50
C LYS A 64 -14.68 -3.29 2.87
N ASP A 65 -14.46 -2.04 2.53
CA ASP A 65 -15.33 -0.89 2.66
C ASP A 65 -15.52 -0.26 1.28
N LYS A 66 -16.73 0.21 1.00
CA LYS A 66 -17.10 0.68 -0.35
C LYS A 66 -16.28 1.90 -0.78
N GLU A 67 -15.99 2.81 0.14
CA GLU A 67 -15.21 4.01 -0.15
C GLU A 67 -13.76 3.66 -0.46
N CYS A 68 -13.16 2.75 0.31
CA CYS A 68 -11.81 2.27 0.06
C CYS A 68 -11.64 1.63 -1.32
N ILE A 69 -12.55 0.72 -1.68
CA ILE A 69 -12.53 0.04 -2.98
C ILE A 69 -12.68 1.04 -4.12
N ALA A 70 -13.66 1.95 -4.00
CA ALA A 70 -13.90 2.97 -5.03
C ALA A 70 -12.69 3.90 -5.24
N GLU A 71 -11.95 4.25 -4.18
CA GLU A 71 -10.76 5.09 -4.31
C GLU A 71 -9.58 4.36 -4.99
N LEU A 72 -9.44 3.05 -4.81
CA LEU A 72 -8.48 2.25 -5.57
C LEU A 72 -8.84 2.22 -7.06
N GLU A 73 -10.08 1.83 -7.38
CA GLU A 73 -10.56 1.70 -8.77
C GLU A 73 -10.50 3.04 -9.52
N LYS A 74 -10.87 4.15 -8.86
CA LYS A 74 -10.80 5.51 -9.42
C LYS A 74 -9.38 5.93 -9.79
N CYS A 75 -8.37 5.35 -9.14
CA CYS A 75 -6.96 5.59 -9.42
C CYS A 75 -6.33 4.51 -10.32
N GLY A 76 -7.14 3.64 -10.93
CA GLY A 76 -6.67 2.60 -11.85
C GLY A 76 -6.18 1.32 -11.17
N GLY A 77 -6.36 1.17 -9.85
CA GLY A 77 -6.02 -0.06 -9.13
C GLY A 77 -6.97 -1.21 -9.44
N LEU A 78 -6.41 -2.38 -9.73
CA LEU A 78 -7.17 -3.61 -9.97
C LEU A 78 -7.47 -4.28 -8.62
N TYR A 79 -8.60 -3.90 -8.03
CA TYR A 79 -9.01 -4.42 -6.72
C TYR A 79 -9.27 -5.94 -6.76
N THR A 80 -8.70 -6.65 -5.80
CA THR A 80 -8.94 -8.08 -5.55
C THR A 80 -9.34 -8.30 -4.08
N ASP A 81 -10.27 -9.22 -3.83
CA ASP A 81 -10.67 -9.61 -2.46
C ASP A 81 -9.72 -10.66 -1.87
N LYS A 82 -8.42 -10.37 -1.88
CA LYS A 82 -7.35 -11.18 -1.31
C LYS A 82 -6.89 -10.60 0.03
N ASP A 83 -6.38 -11.45 0.93
CA ASP A 83 -5.82 -11.02 2.23
C ASP A 83 -4.61 -10.10 2.06
N VAL A 84 -3.68 -10.51 1.18
CA VAL A 84 -2.44 -9.81 0.83
C VAL A 84 -2.26 -9.93 -0.68
N VAL A 85 -1.82 -8.85 -1.31
CA VAL A 85 -1.42 -8.80 -2.71
C VAL A 85 -0.01 -8.25 -2.78
N VAL A 86 0.85 -8.96 -3.50
CA VAL A 86 2.22 -8.54 -3.84
C VAL A 86 2.24 -8.34 -5.35
N ASP A 87 2.60 -7.14 -5.80
CA ASP A 87 2.73 -6.76 -7.21
C ASP A 87 4.04 -5.96 -7.37
N GLY A 88 5.09 -6.64 -7.82
CA GLY A 88 6.44 -6.08 -7.83
C GLY A 88 6.90 -5.70 -6.42
N ASN A 89 7.38 -4.47 -6.25
CA ASN A 89 7.82 -3.92 -4.97
C ASN A 89 6.66 -3.33 -4.12
N ILE A 90 5.40 -3.50 -4.53
CA ILE A 90 4.22 -3.01 -3.81
C ILE A 90 3.52 -4.14 -3.08
N ILE A 91 3.20 -3.93 -1.80
CA ILE A 91 2.43 -4.88 -0.99
C ILE A 91 1.19 -4.20 -0.41
N THR A 92 0.01 -4.74 -0.69
CA THR A 92 -1.24 -4.27 -0.07
C THR A 92 -1.90 -5.39 0.72
N ALA A 93 -2.52 -5.05 1.86
CA ALA A 93 -3.20 -6.02 2.70
C ALA A 93 -4.58 -5.52 3.17
N ARG A 94 -5.55 -6.44 3.21
CA ARG A 94 -6.97 -6.10 3.35
C ARG A 94 -7.33 -5.54 4.70
N ASP A 95 -6.97 -6.21 5.80
CA ASP A 95 -7.51 -5.90 7.11
C ASP A 95 -6.59 -6.42 8.23
N PRO A 96 -6.83 -6.11 9.52
CA PRO A 96 -5.96 -6.56 10.61
C PRO A 96 -5.75 -8.07 10.69
N LYS A 97 -6.66 -8.90 10.18
CA LYS A 97 -6.48 -10.36 10.16
C LYS A 97 -5.40 -10.79 9.17
N ALA A 98 -5.07 -9.95 8.20
CA ALA A 98 -3.98 -10.17 7.26
C ALA A 98 -2.62 -9.68 7.77
N ALA A 99 -2.54 -9.06 8.95
CA ALA A 99 -1.32 -8.40 9.43
C ALA A 99 -0.10 -9.34 9.54
N GLU A 100 -0.30 -10.58 9.97
CA GLU A 100 0.78 -11.58 10.04
C GLU A 100 1.29 -11.94 8.64
N LYS A 101 0.40 -12.28 7.71
CA LYS A 101 0.76 -12.55 6.31
C LYS A 101 1.40 -11.35 5.62
N PHE A 102 0.93 -10.15 5.93
CA PHE A 102 1.48 -8.90 5.43
C PHE A 102 2.92 -8.68 5.91
N GLY A 103 3.19 -8.94 7.21
CA GLY A 103 4.53 -8.89 7.76
C GLY A 103 5.48 -9.90 7.11
N HIS A 104 5.04 -11.14 6.92
CA HIS A 104 5.83 -12.15 6.22
C HIS A 104 6.14 -11.73 4.77
N ALA A 105 5.15 -11.26 4.01
CA ALA A 105 5.38 -10.80 2.65
C ALA A 105 6.41 -9.65 2.56
N ILE A 106 6.43 -8.76 3.54
CA ILE A 106 7.44 -7.69 3.63
C ILE A 106 8.83 -8.28 3.91
N VAL A 107 8.95 -9.19 4.87
CA VAL A 107 10.22 -9.83 5.22
C VAL A 107 10.77 -10.63 4.04
N ASP A 108 9.93 -11.41 3.38
CA ASP A 108 10.31 -12.23 2.23
C ASP A 108 10.85 -11.35 1.10
N LEU A 109 10.15 -10.26 0.75
CA LEU A 109 10.57 -9.37 -0.33
C LEU A 109 11.85 -8.59 -0.01
N LEU A 110 12.08 -8.24 1.27
CA LEU A 110 13.33 -7.60 1.69
C LEU A 110 14.51 -8.59 1.71
N ALA A 111 14.27 -9.87 2.00
CA ALA A 111 15.30 -10.90 2.04
C ALA A 111 15.72 -11.38 0.64
N GLU A 112 14.87 -11.22 -0.38
CA GLU A 112 15.19 -11.53 -1.78
C GLU A 112 16.08 -10.46 -2.45
N GLY A 113 16.27 -9.30 -1.81
CA GLY A 113 16.98 -8.13 -2.34
C GLY A 113 18.51 -8.10 -2.12
N ASP A 114 19.12 -9.21 -1.67
CA ASP A 114 20.57 -9.38 -1.49
C ASP A 114 21.26 -10.11 -2.65
#